data_AF-A0A849A0L4-F1
#
_entry.id   AF-A0A849A0L4-F1
#
_cell.length_a   1.000
_cell.length_b   1.000
_cell.length_c   1.000
_cell.angle_alpha   90.00
_cell.angle_beta   90.00
_cell.angle_gamma   90.00
#
_symmetry.space_group_name_H-M   'P 1'
#
loop_
_entity.id
_entity.type
_entity.pdbx_description
1 polymer ?
#
loop_
_entity_poly.entity_id
_entity_poly.type
_entity_poly.pdbx_seq_one_letter_code
_entity_poly.pdbx_strand_id
1 'polypeptide(L)'
;LVAHVRMDGAWLGSIDISINKAFTARAFDTATKDLGDLAQPGEQFYGIHASNDGRVMVFAGGIPLERDGQVVGAVGVSGGTGDQDQAVAEAAASAF
;
A
#
# COMPACT_ATOMS: atom_id res chain seq x y z
N LEU A 1 -0.26 -8.11 -10.64
CA LEU A 1 1.13 -7.78 -10.24
C LEU A 1 1.92 -7.52 -11.52
N VAL A 2 2.60 -6.38 -11.64
CA VAL A 2 3.42 -6.05 -12.83
C VAL A 2 4.89 -6.36 -12.59
N ALA A 3 5.43 -5.93 -11.44
CA ALA A 3 6.79 -6.22 -11.02
C ALA A 3 6.86 -6.34 -9.49
N HIS A 4 7.84 -7.09 -9.00
CA HIS A 4 8.15 -7.23 -7.57
C HIS A 4 9.66 -7.47 -7.40
N VAL A 5 10.24 -6.82 -6.38
CA VAL A 5 11.64 -7.00 -6.00
C VAL A 5 11.70 -7.04 -4.48
N ARG A 6 12.49 -7.99 -3.94
CA ARG A 6 12.80 -8.08 -2.52
C ARG A 6 14.30 -7.92 -2.34
N MET A 7 14.72 -6.95 -1.52
CA MET A 7 16.13 -6.81 -1.13
C MET A 7 16.57 -7.99 -0.25
N ASP A 8 17.83 -8.40 -0.37
CA ASP A 8 18.40 -9.42 0.49
C ASP A 8 18.30 -9.01 1.97
N GLY A 9 17.99 -9.99 2.84
CA GLY A 9 17.77 -9.75 4.27
C GLY A 9 16.41 -9.13 4.66
N ALA A 10 15.60 -8.63 3.72
CA ALA A 10 14.26 -8.13 4.04
C ALA A 10 13.33 -9.25 4.53
N TRP A 11 12.35 -8.93 5.39
CA TRP A 11 11.42 -9.91 5.94
C TRP A 11 10.66 -10.67 4.84
N LEU A 12 10.52 -11.99 5.01
CA LEU A 12 9.75 -12.82 4.08
C LEU A 12 8.26 -12.43 4.05
N GLY A 13 7.69 -12.05 5.21
CA GLY A 13 6.32 -11.58 5.30
C GLY A 13 6.07 -10.27 4.51
N SER A 14 7.10 -9.45 4.32
CA SER A 14 7.01 -8.21 3.54
C SER A 14 6.78 -8.44 2.05
N ILE A 15 7.03 -9.65 1.54
CA ILE A 15 6.71 -10.02 0.15
C ILE A 15 5.21 -9.84 -0.08
N ASP A 16 4.39 -10.52 0.72
CA ASP A 16 2.94 -10.46 0.57
C ASP A 16 2.39 -9.07 0.94
N ILE A 17 2.88 -8.48 2.03
CA ILE A 17 2.43 -7.16 2.50
C ILE A 17 2.69 -6.08 1.44
N SER A 18 3.88 -6.04 0.80
CA SER A 18 4.19 -5.04 -0.22
C SER A 18 3.29 -5.17 -1.45
N ILE A 19 3.03 -6.39 -1.90
CA ILE A 19 2.10 -6.67 -3.01
C ILE A 19 0.68 -6.23 -2.63
N ASN A 20 0.23 -6.53 -1.40
CA ASN A 20 -1.11 -6.21 -0.94
C ASN A 20 -1.30 -4.72 -0.62
N LYS A 21 -0.26 -3.98 -0.24
CA LYS A 21 -0.30 -2.51 -0.17
C LYS A 21 -0.49 -1.89 -1.56
N ALA A 22 0.23 -2.37 -2.58
CA ALA A 22 0.02 -1.92 -3.96
C ALA A 22 -1.39 -2.27 -4.46
N PHE A 23 -1.86 -3.49 -4.18
CA PHE A 23 -3.23 -3.90 -4.49
C PHE A 23 -4.27 -2.98 -3.83
N THR A 24 -4.12 -2.73 -2.52
CA THR A 24 -5.06 -1.88 -1.75
C THR A 24 -5.11 -0.47 -2.33
N ALA A 25 -3.95 0.13 -2.59
CA ALA A 25 -3.87 1.47 -3.10
C ALA A 25 -4.56 1.62 -4.47
N ARG A 26 -4.48 0.60 -5.33
CA ARG A 26 -5.19 0.58 -6.61
C ARG A 26 -6.65 0.14 -6.51
N ALA A 27 -7.01 -0.70 -5.55
CA ALA A 27 -8.38 -1.19 -5.39
C ALA A 27 -9.34 -0.09 -4.93
N PHE A 28 -8.82 0.88 -4.17
CA PHE A 28 -9.61 1.97 -3.59
C PHE A 28 -9.14 3.36 -4.02
N ASP A 29 -8.17 3.45 -4.93
CA ASP A 29 -7.60 4.70 -5.45
C ASP A 29 -7.24 5.69 -4.33
N THR A 30 -6.57 5.18 -3.30
CA THR A 30 -6.19 5.94 -2.10
C THR A 30 -4.90 5.40 -1.50
N ALA A 31 -4.15 6.24 -0.78
CA ALA A 31 -2.97 5.75 -0.07
C ALA A 31 -3.39 4.82 1.09
N THR A 32 -2.62 3.77 1.34
CA THR A 32 -2.93 2.82 2.43
C THR A 32 -2.79 3.45 3.82
N LYS A 33 -2.02 4.55 3.93
CA LYS A 33 -1.94 5.38 5.12
C LYS A 33 -3.30 6.01 5.43
N ASP A 34 -3.91 6.67 4.44
CA ASP A 34 -5.17 7.39 4.59
C ASP A 34 -6.34 6.42 4.82
N LEU A 35 -6.33 5.26 4.14
CA LEU A 35 -7.29 4.19 4.42
C LEU A 35 -7.13 3.65 5.86
N GLY A 36 -5.91 3.66 6.39
CA GLY A 36 -5.61 3.26 7.76
C GLY A 36 -6.33 4.10 8.81
N ASP A 37 -6.42 5.41 8.59
CA ASP A 37 -7.15 6.32 9.47
C ASP A 37 -8.65 6.01 9.46
N LEU A 38 -9.23 5.74 8.28
CA LEU A 38 -10.66 5.40 8.12
C LEU A 38 -11.01 3.98 8.59
N ALA A 39 -10.02 3.11 8.80
CA ALA A 39 -10.21 1.73 9.20
C ALA A 39 -10.12 1.50 10.73
N GLN A 40 -9.93 2.56 11.51
CA GLN A 40 -9.84 2.48 12.97
C GLN A 40 -11.18 2.10 13.62
N PRO A 41 -11.18 1.54 14.84
CA PRO A 41 -12.41 1.31 15.61
C PRO A 41 -13.25 2.60 15.73
N GLY A 42 -14.52 2.52 15.30
CA GLY A 42 -15.44 3.66 15.31
C GLY A 42 -15.45 4.50 14.04
N GLU A 43 -14.51 4.27 13.11
CA GLU A 43 -14.46 4.96 11.81
C GLU A 43 -15.25 4.23 10.72
N GLN A 44 -15.51 4.94 9.62
CA GLN A 44 -16.43 4.50 8.56
C GLN A 44 -16.10 3.11 7.98
N PHE A 45 -14.81 2.77 7.88
CA PHE A 45 -14.34 1.53 7.26
C PHE A 45 -13.74 0.54 8.25
N TYR A 46 -14.14 0.62 9.53
CA TYR A 46 -13.73 -0.37 10.51
C TYR A 46 -13.99 -1.82 10.03
N GLY A 47 -12.96 -2.65 10.04
CA GLY A 47 -13.02 -4.05 9.58
C GLY A 47 -12.73 -4.27 8.09
N ILE A 48 -12.49 -3.23 7.28
CA ILE A 48 -12.24 -3.37 5.84
C ILE A 48 -11.05 -4.28 5.50
N HIS A 49 -10.06 -4.38 6.40
CA HIS A 49 -8.90 -5.25 6.25
C HIS A 49 -9.27 -6.74 6.08
N ALA A 50 -10.44 -7.18 6.57
CA ALA A 50 -10.93 -8.54 6.40
C ALA A 50 -11.62 -8.79 5.04
N SER A 51 -11.88 -7.74 4.25
CA SER A 51 -12.44 -7.86 2.90
C SER A 51 -11.38 -8.35 1.90
N ASN A 52 -11.82 -8.67 0.68
CA ASN A 52 -10.95 -9.07 -0.42
C ASN A 52 -9.98 -10.20 -0.02
N ASP A 53 -10.49 -11.21 0.70
CA ASP A 53 -9.70 -12.35 1.20
C ASP A 53 -8.50 -11.92 2.07
N GLY A 54 -8.64 -10.85 2.87
CA GLY A 54 -7.60 -10.37 3.78
C GLY A 54 -6.49 -9.56 3.11
N ARG A 55 -6.67 -9.17 1.84
CA ARG A 55 -5.64 -8.48 1.05
C ARG A 55 -5.56 -6.98 1.29
N VAL A 56 -6.47 -6.40 2.07
CA VAL A 56 -6.54 -4.96 2.29
C VAL A 56 -5.59 -4.56 3.42
N MET A 57 -4.53 -3.83 3.08
CA MET A 57 -3.53 -3.32 4.04
C MET A 57 -3.89 -1.90 4.45
N VAL A 58 -4.16 -1.71 5.75
CA VAL A 58 -4.66 -0.45 6.34
C VAL A 58 -3.57 0.29 7.12
N PHE A 59 -2.36 0.33 6.55
CA PHE A 59 -1.22 1.06 7.11
C PHE A 59 -0.25 1.48 6.01
N ALA A 60 0.58 2.49 6.30
CA ALA A 60 1.36 3.26 5.33
C ALA A 60 2.29 2.42 4.43
N GLY A 61 2.57 2.91 3.21
CA GLY A 61 3.49 2.28 2.25
C GLY A 61 2.87 1.81 0.93
N GLY A 62 1.58 2.03 0.67
CA GLY A 62 0.95 1.85 -0.64
C GLY A 62 0.43 3.18 -1.17
N ILE A 63 0.75 3.52 -2.42
CA ILE A 63 0.41 4.80 -3.06
C ILE A 63 -0.12 4.57 -4.48
N PRO A 64 -1.27 5.15 -4.87
CA PRO A 64 -1.75 5.11 -6.25
C PRO A 64 -0.84 5.93 -7.18
N LEU A 65 -0.70 5.48 -8.41
CA LEU A 65 0.08 6.17 -9.45
C LEU A 65 -0.88 6.78 -10.46
N GLU A 66 -0.77 8.10 -10.67
CA GLU A 66 -1.65 8.86 -11.54
C GLU A 66 -0.96 9.34 -12.81
N ARG A 67 -1.69 9.34 -13.92
CA ARG A 67 -1.30 9.96 -15.18
C ARG A 67 -2.51 10.67 -15.77
N ASP A 68 -2.34 11.94 -16.13
CA ASP A 68 -3.40 12.78 -16.70
C ASP A 68 -4.69 12.79 -15.84
N GLY A 69 -4.54 12.79 -14.51
CA GLY A 69 -5.64 12.79 -13.55
C GLY A 69 -6.38 11.46 -13.42
N GLN A 70 -5.82 10.37 -13.95
CA GLN A 70 -6.37 9.01 -13.80
C GLN A 70 -5.38 8.12 -13.06
N VAL A 71 -5.86 7.38 -12.06
CA VAL A 71 -5.05 6.33 -11.43
C VAL A 71 -4.85 5.19 -12.44
N VAL A 72 -3.60 4.94 -12.81
CA VAL A 72 -3.20 3.92 -13.80
C VAL A 72 -2.48 2.73 -13.16
N GLY A 73 -2.10 2.84 -11.89
CA GLY A 73 -1.40 1.80 -11.16
C GLY A 73 -1.23 2.15 -9.69
N ALA A 74 -0.36 1.42 -9.01
CA ALA A 74 0.04 1.71 -7.63
C ALA A 74 1.41 1.08 -7.33
N VAL A 75 2.09 1.63 -6.34
CA VAL A 75 3.29 1.07 -5.73
C VAL A 75 3.02 0.66 -4.29
N GLY A 76 3.72 -0.36 -3.81
CA GLY A 76 3.63 -0.86 -2.44
C GLY A 76 4.99 -1.25 -1.91
N VAL A 77 5.32 -0.81 -0.69
CA VAL A 77 6.61 -1.02 -0.03
C VAL A 77 6.37 -1.64 1.35
N SER A 78 7.18 -2.63 1.70
CA SER A 78 7.23 -3.20 3.04
C SER A 78 8.63 -3.69 3.40
N GLY A 79 9.03 -3.48 4.64
CA GLY A 79 10.23 -4.05 5.23
C GLY A 79 10.87 -3.19 6.32
N GLY A 80 10.52 -1.89 6.37
CA GLY A 80 10.93 -0.97 7.43
C GLY A 80 9.81 -0.65 8.41
N THR A 81 9.94 0.49 9.10
CA THR A 81 8.82 1.11 9.81
C THR A 81 7.78 1.65 8.84
N GLY A 82 6.56 1.94 9.31
CA GLY A 82 5.52 2.54 8.48
C GLY A 82 5.97 3.84 7.80
N ASP A 83 6.70 4.69 8.52
CA ASP A 83 7.26 5.94 7.96
C ASP A 83 8.33 5.69 6.90
N GLN A 84 9.18 4.67 7.09
CA GLN A 84 10.19 4.28 6.10
C GLN A 84 9.54 3.70 4.84
N ASP A 85 8.55 2.82 5.00
CA ASP A 85 7.79 2.25 3.89
C ASP A 85 7.10 3.36 3.09
N GLN A 86 6.49 4.32 3.78
CA GLN A 86 5.85 5.48 3.17
C GLN A 86 6.84 6.34 2.38
N ALA A 87 7.98 6.70 2.98
CA ALA A 87 8.99 7.53 2.32
C ALA A 87 9.53 6.90 1.03
N VAL A 88 9.75 5.57 1.02
CA VAL A 88 10.18 4.85 -0.18
C VAL A 88 9.08 4.78 -1.23
N ALA A 89 7.82 4.59 -0.83
CA ALA A 89 6.69 4.59 -1.75
C ALA A 89 6.49 5.98 -2.40
N GLU A 90 6.65 7.07 -1.64
CA GLU A 90 6.60 8.45 -2.14
C GLU A 90 7.74 8.73 -3.13
N ALA A 91 8.95 8.25 -2.84
CA ALA A 91 10.06 8.36 -3.76
C ALA A 91 9.80 7.62 -5.09
N ALA A 92 9.18 6.43 -5.02
CA ALA A 92 8.81 5.68 -6.22
C ALA A 92 7.70 6.39 -7.02
N ALA A 93 6.65 6.89 -6.35
CA ALA A 93 5.59 7.64 -7.00
C ALA A 93 6.08 8.95 -7.64
N SER A 94 7.04 9.63 -6.99
CA SER A 94 7.65 10.86 -7.52
C SER A 94 8.55 10.63 -8.74
N ALA A 95 8.99 9.39 -8.97
CA ALA A 95 9.84 9.00 -10.10
C ALA A 95 9.04 8.42 -11.29
N PHE A 96 7.72 8.31 -11.18
CA PHE A 96 6.81 7.78 -12.21
C PHE A 96 6.31 8.89 -13.15
#